data_AF-A0A5S3W2E5-F1
#
_entry.id   AF-A0A5S3W2E5-F1
#
_cell.length_a   1.000
_cell.length_b   1.000
_cell.length_c   1.000
_cell.angle_alpha   90.00
_cell.angle_beta   90.00
_cell.angle_gamma   90.00
#
_symmetry.space_group_name_H-M   'P 1'
#
loop_
_entity.id
_entity.type
_entity.pdbx_description
1 polymer ?
#
loop_
_entity_poly.entity_id
_entity_poly.type
_entity_poly.pdbx_seq_one_letter_code
_entity_poly.pdbx_strand_id
1 'polypeptide(L)'
;LMSPELDNTELAREADLLVQNFQKDGAREAGIFHHLITLPTYHTAALSTDILSEGYFGELGMLAYVRDVQRQEIRREQASVKHQDLAGSNIGDTHKEYFS
;
A
#
# COMPACT_ATOMS: atom_id res chain seq x y z
N LEU A 1 -13.54 2.30 -19.79
CA LEU A 1 -12.90 2.35 -18.46
C LEU A 1 -13.25 3.67 -17.82
N MET A 2 -13.22 3.76 -16.48
CA MET A 2 -13.57 4.99 -15.72
C MET A 2 -12.92 6.20 -16.38
N SER A 3 -13.75 7.08 -16.90
CA SER A 3 -13.34 8.21 -17.73
C SER A 3 -12.98 9.36 -16.78
N PRO A 4 -11.75 9.92 -16.84
CA PRO A 4 -11.33 10.98 -15.92
C PRO A 4 -12.25 12.21 -15.94
N GLU A 5 -12.93 12.42 -17.07
CA GLU A 5 -13.92 13.49 -17.24
C GLU A 5 -15.10 13.37 -16.26
N LEU A 6 -15.35 12.16 -15.73
CA LEU A 6 -16.46 11.89 -14.81
C LEU A 6 -16.09 12.03 -13.34
N ASP A 7 -14.80 12.05 -12.96
CA ASP A 7 -14.33 11.94 -11.57
C ASP A 7 -14.93 13.00 -10.62
N ASN A 8 -15.28 14.17 -11.14
CA ASN A 8 -15.83 15.29 -10.37
C ASN A 8 -17.33 15.49 -10.55
N THR A 9 -18.03 14.53 -11.17
CA THR A 9 -19.46 14.61 -11.42
C THR A 9 -20.28 14.08 -10.25
N GLU A 10 -21.55 14.48 -10.18
CA GLU A 10 -22.48 13.92 -9.19
C GLU A 10 -22.67 12.41 -9.38
N LEU A 11 -22.60 11.93 -10.62
CA LEU A 11 -22.67 10.51 -10.94
C LEU A 11 -21.50 9.74 -10.31
N ALA A 12 -20.28 10.28 -10.36
CA ALA A 12 -19.13 9.64 -9.72
C ALA A 12 -19.26 9.63 -8.19
N ARG A 13 -19.77 10.71 -7.59
CA ARG A 13 -20.05 10.74 -6.14
C ARG A 13 -21.06 9.67 -5.71
N GLU A 14 -22.14 9.49 -6.48
CA GLU A 14 -23.12 8.44 -6.22
C GLU A 14 -22.50 7.05 -6.37
N ALA A 15 -21.69 6.85 -7.41
CA ALA A 15 -20.98 5.59 -7.63
C ALA A 15 -20.01 5.27 -6.46
N ASP A 16 -19.27 6.26 -5.95
CA ASP A 16 -18.36 6.11 -4.81
C ASP A 16 -19.11 5.65 -3.55
N LEU A 17 -20.30 6.19 -3.29
CA LEU A 17 -21.14 5.77 -2.17
C LEU A 17 -21.59 4.31 -2.31
N LEU A 18 -21.92 3.86 -3.51
CA LEU A 18 -22.28 2.46 -3.76
C LEU A 18 -21.07 1.53 -3.62
N VAL A 19 -19.92 1.91 -4.18
CA VAL A 19 -18.65 1.14 -4.07
C VAL A 19 -18.21 1.03 -2.60
N GLN A 20 -18.33 2.10 -1.82
CA GLN A 20 -18.02 2.11 -0.39
C GLN A 20 -18.90 1.11 0.40
N ASN A 21 -20.17 0.96 0.03
CA ASN A 21 -21.10 0.08 0.72
C ASN A 21 -21.10 -1.37 0.18
N PHE A 22 -20.51 -1.63 -0.98
CA PHE A 22 -20.61 -2.90 -1.71
C PHE A 22 -20.37 -4.14 -0.85
N GLN A 23 -19.29 -4.19 -0.08
CA GLN A 23 -18.98 -5.35 0.77
C GLN A 23 -19.96 -5.50 1.94
N LYS A 24 -20.32 -4.38 2.57
CA LYS A 24 -21.26 -4.36 3.69
C LYS A 24 -22.65 -4.82 3.26
N ASP A 25 -23.13 -4.31 2.13
CA ASP A 25 -24.45 -4.67 1.59
C ASP A 25 -24.44 -6.07 0.99
N GLY A 26 -23.36 -6.49 0.32
CA GLY A 26 -23.17 -7.87 -0.15
C GLY A 26 -23.22 -8.89 0.99
N ALA A 27 -22.61 -8.57 2.14
CA ALA A 27 -22.70 -9.41 3.33
C ALA A 27 -24.11 -9.43 3.93
N ARG A 28 -24.77 -8.28 4.06
CA ARG A 28 -26.10 -8.15 4.69
C ARG A 28 -27.23 -8.75 3.85
N GLU A 29 -27.25 -8.44 2.55
CA GLU A 29 -28.39 -8.71 1.66
C GLU A 29 -28.23 -10.03 0.90
N ALA A 30 -27.00 -10.43 0.57
CA ALA A 30 -26.71 -11.60 -0.26
C ALA A 30 -25.94 -12.71 0.48
N GLY A 31 -25.60 -12.53 1.76
CA GLY A 31 -24.90 -13.52 2.56
C GLY A 31 -23.45 -13.77 2.13
N ILE A 32 -22.82 -12.82 1.42
CA ILE A 32 -21.42 -12.93 1.01
C ILE A 32 -20.53 -12.64 2.23
N PHE A 33 -20.06 -13.68 2.90
CA PHE A 33 -19.24 -13.54 4.11
C PHE A 33 -17.74 -13.40 3.82
N HIS A 34 -17.29 -13.71 2.60
CA HIS A 34 -15.88 -13.63 2.21
C HIS A 34 -15.73 -12.82 0.93
N HIS A 35 -15.08 -11.67 1.05
CA HIS A 35 -14.70 -10.82 -0.07
C HIS A 35 -13.19 -10.86 -0.26
N LEU A 36 -12.76 -10.90 -1.51
CA LEU A 36 -11.35 -10.80 -1.87
C LEU A 36 -11.20 -9.92 -3.10
N ILE A 37 -10.12 -9.15 -3.12
CA ILE A 37 -9.58 -8.58 -4.36
C ILE A 37 -8.51 -9.58 -4.79
N THR A 38 -8.58 -10.07 -6.03
CA THR A 38 -7.68 -11.14 -6.49
C THR A 38 -6.24 -10.68 -6.59
N LEU A 39 -6.01 -9.46 -7.11
CA LEU A 39 -4.68 -8.92 -7.41
C LEU A 39 -4.43 -7.50 -6.86
N PRO A 40 -4.82 -7.16 -5.61
CA PRO A 40 -4.64 -5.81 -5.09
C PRO A 40 -3.16 -5.46 -4.99
N THR A 41 -2.35 -6.42 -4.52
CA THR A 41 -0.90 -6.26 -4.38
C THR A 41 -0.20 -6.05 -5.71
N TYR A 42 -0.65 -6.71 -6.78
CA TYR A 42 -0.04 -6.54 -8.10
C TYR A 42 -0.18 -5.10 -8.59
N HIS A 43 -1.40 -4.55 -8.53
CA HIS A 43 -1.66 -3.19 -8.95
C HIS A 43 -0.97 -2.15 -8.06
N THR A 44 -1.00 -2.31 -6.73
CA THR A 44 -0.39 -1.34 -5.82
C THR A 44 1.13 -1.36 -5.89
N ALA A 45 1.76 -2.54 -6.03
CA ALA A 45 3.20 -2.65 -6.21
C ALA A 45 3.65 -2.07 -7.57
N ALA A 46 2.93 -2.37 -8.65
CA ALA A 46 3.23 -1.84 -9.98
C ALA A 46 3.15 -0.30 -9.99
N LEU A 47 2.05 0.27 -9.49
CA LEU A 47 1.85 1.73 -9.48
C LEU A 47 2.86 2.45 -8.57
N SER A 48 3.12 1.93 -7.37
CA SER A 48 4.11 2.56 -6.46
C SER A 48 5.52 2.50 -7.01
N THR A 49 5.88 1.41 -7.71
CA THR A 49 7.18 1.27 -8.38
C THR A 49 7.30 2.26 -9.54
N ASP A 50 6.25 2.43 -10.34
CA ASP A 50 6.22 3.36 -11.47
C ASP A 50 6.41 4.81 -11.00
N ILE A 51 5.60 5.27 -10.03
CA ILE A 51 5.70 6.61 -9.44
C ILE A 51 7.08 6.86 -8.83
N LEU A 52 7.61 5.89 -8.07
CA LEU A 52 8.94 6.02 -7.47
C LEU A 52 10.02 6.11 -8.55
N SER A 53 9.94 5.29 -9.60
CA SER A 53 10.92 5.27 -10.68
C SER A 53 10.91 6.59 -11.46
N GLU A 54 9.74 7.14 -11.76
CA GLU A 54 9.59 8.44 -12.42
C GLU A 54 10.29 9.56 -11.62
N GLY A 55 10.03 9.64 -10.31
CA GLY A 55 10.66 10.65 -9.46
C GLY A 55 12.16 10.41 -9.24
N TYR A 56 12.55 9.16 -8.99
CA TYR A 56 13.91 8.79 -8.61
C TYR A 56 14.91 8.89 -9.76
N PHE A 57 14.49 8.54 -10.98
CA PHE A 57 15.32 8.68 -12.17
C PHE A 57 15.08 10.02 -12.91
N GLY A 58 14.06 10.77 -12.53
CA GLY A 58 13.84 12.16 -12.93
C GLY A 58 14.62 13.16 -12.07
N GLU A 59 14.15 14.40 -12.03
CA GLU A 59 14.84 15.53 -11.38
C GLU A 59 14.92 15.43 -9.84
N LEU A 60 14.02 14.67 -9.21
CA LEU A 60 13.98 14.58 -7.73
C LEU A 60 15.11 13.70 -7.18
N GLY A 61 15.56 12.69 -7.94
CA GLY A 61 16.60 11.78 -7.48
C GLY A 61 16.24 11.12 -6.14
N MET A 62 17.22 11.10 -5.23
CA MET A 62 17.04 10.59 -3.87
C MET A 62 15.90 11.25 -3.08
N LEU A 63 15.50 12.48 -3.43
CA LEU A 63 14.40 13.16 -2.74
C LEU A 63 13.08 12.42 -2.91
N ALA A 64 12.84 11.77 -4.06
CA ALA A 64 11.65 10.95 -4.28
C ALA A 64 11.57 9.81 -3.24
N TYR A 65 12.67 9.08 -3.05
CA TYR A 65 12.74 8.01 -2.06
C TYR A 65 12.60 8.53 -0.62
N VAL A 66 13.37 9.55 -0.24
CA VAL A 66 13.38 10.03 1.15
C VAL A 66 12.03 10.65 1.54
N ARG A 67 11.44 11.48 0.66
CA ARG A 67 10.19 12.20 0.96
C ARG A 67 8.98 11.27 0.95
N ASP A 68 8.86 10.43 -0.08
CA ASP A 68 7.61 9.73 -0.37
C ASP A 68 7.60 8.28 0.16
N VAL A 69 8.78 7.70 0.42
CA VAL A 69 8.90 6.35 1.01
C VAL A 69 9.38 6.47 2.46
N GLN A 70 10.65 6.81 2.66
CA GLN A 70 11.29 6.64 3.98
C GLN A 70 10.64 7.48 5.08
N ARG A 71 10.34 8.76 4.83
CA ARG A 71 9.66 9.61 5.81
C ARG A 71 8.23 9.14 6.10
N GLN A 72 7.52 8.61 5.10
CA GLN A 72 6.17 8.08 5.28
C GLN A 72 6.18 6.80 6.12
N GLU A 73 7.11 5.88 5.85
CA GLU A 73 7.28 4.65 6.65
C GLU A 73 7.56 4.99 8.12
N ILE A 74 8.42 5.97 8.38
CA ILE A 74 8.73 6.46 9.74
C ILE A 74 7.48 7.03 10.41
N ARG A 75 6.69 7.86 9.71
CA ARG A 75 5.48 8.50 10.28
C ARG A 75 4.33 7.54 10.52
N ARG A 76 4.31 6.43 9.79
CA ARG A 76 3.32 5.34 9.95
C ARG A 76 3.81 4.22 10.86
N GLU A 77 5.00 4.37 11.47
CA GLU A 77 5.61 3.38 12.35
C GLU A 77 5.72 1.98 11.70
N GLN A 78 6.02 1.94 10.40
CA GLN A 78 6.16 0.66 9.70
C GLN A 78 7.39 -0.10 10.18
N ALA A 79 7.23 -1.39 10.45
CA ALA A 79 8.31 -2.27 10.89
C ALA A 79 9.45 -2.37 9.84
N SER A 80 9.14 -2.16 8.56
CA SER A 80 10.10 -2.17 7.45
C SER A 80 11.21 -1.12 7.57
N VAL A 81 10.98 -0.02 8.30
CA VAL A 81 12.02 0.98 8.58
C VAL A 81 13.24 0.33 9.24
N LYS A 82 13.00 -0.62 10.15
CA LYS A 82 14.04 -1.45 10.78
C LYS A 82 14.16 -2.78 10.06
N HIS A 83 14.55 -2.73 8.79
CA HIS A 83 14.58 -3.92 7.92
C HIS A 83 15.45 -5.06 8.45
N GLN A 84 16.50 -4.79 9.23
CA GLN A 84 17.31 -5.83 9.89
C GLN A 84 16.54 -6.56 11.02
N ASP A 85 15.85 -5.80 11.88
CA ASP A 85 15.00 -6.36 12.94
C ASP A 85 13.86 -7.18 12.31
N LEU A 86 13.23 -6.64 11.27
CA LEU A 86 12.16 -7.30 10.53
C LEU A 86 12.63 -8.59 9.85
N ALA A 87 13.87 -8.61 9.33
CA ALA A 87 14.49 -9.80 8.76
C ALA A 87 14.95 -10.83 9.82
N GLY A 88 14.85 -10.49 11.11
CA GLY A 88 15.21 -11.38 12.21
C GLY A 88 16.70 -11.41 12.55
N SER A 89 17.50 -10.43 12.08
CA SER A 89 18.95 -10.38 12.35
C SER A 89 19.27 -10.42 13.84
N ASN A 90 18.47 -9.74 14.67
CA ASN A 90 18.64 -9.74 16.13
C ASN A 90 18.47 -11.13 16.77
N ILE A 91 17.61 -11.98 16.20
CA ILE A 91 17.43 -13.37 16.68
C ILE A 91 18.71 -14.16 16.39
N GLY A 92 19.28 -13.98 15.20
CA GLY A 92 20.54 -14.61 14.80
C GLY A 92 21.72 -14.15 15.66
N ASP A 93 21.82 -12.86 15.97
CA ASP A 93 22.89 -12.34 16.82
C ASP A 93 22.74 -12.80 18.28
N THR A 94 21.53 -12.79 18.83
CA THR A 94 21.25 -13.36 20.17
C THR A 94 21.63 -14.85 20.22
N HIS A 95 21.35 -15.60 19.16
CA HIS A 95 21.72 -17.02 19.09
C HIS A 95 23.24 -17.23 19.13
N LYS A 96 24.05 -16.38 18.48
CA LYS A 96 25.52 -16.50 18.51
C LYS A 96 26.09 -16.24 19.89
N GLU A 97 25.53 -15.27 20.62
CA GLU A 97 25.97 -14.93 21.99
C GLU A 97 25.82 -16.11 22.97
N TYR A 98 24.84 -17.01 22.76
CA TYR A 98 24.68 -18.20 23.61
C TYR A 98 25.82 -19.23 23.47
N PHE A 99 26.58 -19.21 22.37
CA PHE A 99 27.68 -20.15 22.11
C PHE A 99 29.06 -19.49 22.13
N SER A 100 29.13 -18.20 22.47
CA SER A 100 30.37 -17.42 22.61
C SER A 100 30.80 -17.34 24.08
#